data_AF-A0A831NWY1-F1
#
_entry.id   AF-A0A831NWY1-F1
#
_cell.length_a   1.000
_cell.length_b   1.000
_cell.length_c   1.000
_cell.angle_alpha   90.00
_cell.angle_beta   90.00
_cell.angle_gamma   90.00
#
_symmetry.space_group_name_H-M   'P 1'
#
loop_
_entity.id
_entity.type
_entity.pdbx_description
1 polymer ?
#
loop_
_entity_poly.entity_id
_entity_poly.type
_entity_poly.pdbx_seq_one_letter_code
_entity_poly.pdbx_strand_id
1 'polypeptide(L)' 'MSVPMSRKRLIYALILLIAYAPLIGIAFSNRLEPKVLGLPMLWVYCLMWSLSVFGLLVISYLVDKMYG' A
#
# COMPACT_ATOMS: atom_id res chain seq x y z
N MET A 1 11.21 -27.60 0.88
CA MET A 1 11.18 -27.26 -0.56
C MET A 1 10.50 -25.90 -0.72
N SER A 2 11.27 -24.82 -0.94
CA SER A 2 10.72 -23.53 -1.32
C SER A 2 10.32 -23.61 -2.80
N VAL A 3 9.03 -23.59 -3.09
CA VAL A 3 8.55 -23.49 -4.47
C VAL A 3 9.02 -22.12 -5.01
N PRO A 4 9.81 -22.06 -6.09
CA PRO A 4 10.23 -20.79 -6.65
C PRO A 4 8.96 -20.01 -7.06
N MET A 5 8.75 -18.85 -6.45
CA MET A 5 7.62 -18.00 -6.83
C MET A 5 7.78 -17.61 -8.30
N SER A 6 6.72 -17.80 -9.09
CA SER A 6 6.70 -17.24 -10.45
C SER A 6 6.91 -15.72 -10.36
N ARG A 7 7.62 -15.13 -11.33
CA ARG A 7 7.93 -13.70 -11.36
C ARG A 7 6.67 -12.83 -11.14
N LYS A 8 5.54 -13.26 -11.71
CA LYS A 8 4.21 -12.66 -11.53
C LYS A 8 3.73 -12.69 -10.06
N ARG A 9 3.86 -13.84 -9.36
CA ARG A 9 3.53 -13.96 -7.93
C ARG A 9 4.39 -13.05 -7.05
N LEU A 10 5.68 -12.94 -7.36
CA LEU A 10 6.59 -12.07 -6.60
C LEU A 10 6.20 -10.59 -6.74
N ILE A 11 5.83 -10.15 -7.95
CA ILE A 11 5.36 -8.78 -8.18
C ILE A 11 4.08 -8.49 -7.39
N TYR A 12 3.10 -9.40 -7.40
CA TYR A 12 1.88 -9.21 -6.59
C TYR A 12 2.14 -9.22 -5.09
N ALA A 13 3.06 -10.06 -4.61
CA ALA A 13 3.46 -10.06 -3.20
C ALA A 13 4.10 -8.71 -2.79
N LEU A 14 4.95 -8.13 -3.65
CA LEU A 14 5.53 -6.81 -3.44
C LEU A 14 4.47 -5.71 -3.46
N ILE A 15 3.55 -5.74 -4.42
CA ILE A 15 2.43 -4.79 -4.49
C ILE A 15 1.61 -4.84 -3.20
N LEU A 16 1.29 -6.04 -2.70
CA LEU A 16 0.57 -6.21 -1.45
C LEU A 16 1.35 -5.64 -0.27
N LEU A 17 2.65 -5.91 -0.18
CA LEU A 17 3.50 -5.39 0.90
C LEU A 17 3.51 -3.85 0.91
N ILE A 18 3.66 -3.22 -0.26
CA ILE A 18 3.65 -1.76 -0.40
C ILE A 18 2.27 -1.19 -0.08
N ALA A 19 1.19 -1.85 -0.49
CA ALA A 19 -0.18 -1.41 -0.20
C ALA A 19 -0.49 -1.40 1.30
N TYR A 20 0.07 -2.33 2.08
CA TYR A 20 -0.17 -2.46 3.51
C TYR A 20 0.85 -1.72 4.38
N ALA A 21 2.03 -1.35 3.86
CA ALA A 21 3.05 -0.60 4.61
C ALA A 21 2.51 0.69 5.30
N PRO A 22 1.60 1.47 4.69
CA PRO A 22 1.01 2.66 5.32
C PRO A 22 0.21 2.38 6.61
N LEU A 23 -0.35 1.18 6.80
CA LEU A 23 -1.06 0.84 8.05
C LEU A 23 -0.17 0.95 9.28
N ILE A 24 1.12 0.65 9.12
CA ILE A 24 2.12 0.80 10.16
C ILE A 24 2.26 2.28 10.53
N GLY A 25 2.29 3.17 9.54
CA GLY A 25 2.32 4.62 9.73
C GLY A 25 1.12 5.16 10.51
N ILE A 26 -0.08 4.64 10.27
CA ILE A 26 -1.29 5.01 11.03
C ILE A 26 -1.17 4.61 12.50
N ALA A 27 -0.67 3.40 12.77
CA ALA A 27 -0.50 2.90 14.14
C ALA A 27 0.50 3.75 14.95
N PHE A 28 1.54 4.29 14.32
CA PHE A 28 2.48 5.22 14.94
C PHE A 28 1.91 6.64 15.05
N SER A 29 1.22 7.13 14.02
CA SER A 29 0.62 8.46 13.97
C SER A 29 -0.42 8.67 15.08
N ASN A 30 -1.24 7.65 15.39
CA ASN A 30 -2.27 7.75 16.42
C ASN A 30 -1.73 7.79 17.86
N ARG A 31 -0.44 7.51 18.08
CA ARG A 31 0.20 7.60 19.41
C ARG A 31 0.77 8.99 19.70
N LEU A 32 0.99 9.81 18.68
CA LEU A 32 1.42 11.20 18.82
C LEU A 32 0.16 12.04 19.05
N GLU A 33 0.05 12.62 20.24
CA GLU A 33 -1.08 13.39 20.79
C GLU A 33 -2.08 13.97 19.78
N PRO A 34 -3.40 13.90 20.04
CA PRO A 34 -4.44 14.49 19.19
C PRO A 34 -4.47 16.02 19.38
N LYS A 35 -3.40 16.71 19.01
CA LYS A 35 -3.43 18.16 18.85
C LYS A 35 -4.29 18.47 17.63
N VAL A 36 -4.93 19.64 17.65
CA VAL A 36 -5.95 20.14 16.70
C VAL A 36 -5.60 19.98 15.20
N LEU A 37 -4.32 19.73 14.86
CA LEU A 37 -3.82 19.41 13.51
C LEU A 37 -3.76 17.92 13.13
N GLY A 38 -3.96 16.99 14.06
CA GLY A 38 -3.84 15.54 13.83
C GLY A 38 -4.97 14.95 12.99
N LEU A 39 -6.21 15.44 13.18
CA LEU A 39 -7.36 14.99 12.39
C LEU A 39 -7.21 15.34 10.90
N PRO A 40 -6.94 16.61 10.52
CA PRO A 40 -6.70 16.97 9.12
C PRO A 40 -5.54 16.20 8.47
N MET A 41 -4.46 15.96 9.22
CA MET A 41 -3.29 15.25 8.71
C MET A 41 -3.59 13.77 8.45
N LEU A 42 -4.39 13.12 9.29
CA LEU A 42 -4.85 11.75 9.07
C LEU A 42 -5.71 11.63 7.80
N TRP A 43 -6.56 12.61 7.53
CA TRP A 43 -7.36 12.65 6.29
C TRP A 43 -6.49 12.76 5.04
N VAL A 44 -5.51 13.67 5.05
CA VAL A 44 -4.54 13.80 3.94
C VAL A 44 -3.77 12.49 3.75
N TYR A 45 -3.36 11.86 4.86
CA TYR A 45 -2.69 10.56 4.84
C TYR A 45 -3.54 9.48 4.18
N CYS A 46 -4.79 9.32 4.62
CA CYS A 46 -5.73 8.34 4.06
C CYS A 46 -6.02 8.59 2.58
N LEU A 47 -6.09 9.85 2.16
CA LEU A 47 -6.30 10.23 0.76
C LEU A 47 -5.08 9.88 -0.10
N MET A 48 -3.87 10.23 0.34
CA MET A 48 -2.62 9.84 -0.32
C MET A 48 -2.44 8.33 -0.38
N TRP A 49 -2.81 7.62 0.68
CA TRP A 49 -2.76 6.17 0.71
C TRP A 49 -3.74 5.56 -0.29
N SER A 50 -4.97 6.08 -0.37
CA SER A 50 -5.99 5.60 -1.32
C SER A 50 -5.55 5.80 -2.78
N LEU A 51 -4.96 6.96 -3.12
CA LEU A 51 -4.38 7.19 -4.46
C LEU A 51 -3.21 6.24 -4.75
N SER A 52 -2.37 5.97 -3.75
CA SER A 52 -1.25 5.04 -3.89
C SER A 52 -1.74 3.60 -4.16
N VAL A 53 -2.75 3.14 -3.42
CA VAL A 53 -3.38 1.81 -3.63
C VAL A 53 -4.03 1.74 -5.01
N PHE A 54 -4.70 2.80 -5.46
CA PHE A 54 -5.25 2.84 -6.81
C PHE A 54 -4.16 2.73 -7.89
N GLY A 55 -3.04 3.44 -7.74
CA GLY A 55 -1.87 3.28 -8.63
C GLY A 55 -1.33 1.85 -8.65
N LEU A 56 -1.28 1.18 -7.48
CA LEU A 56 -0.88 -0.23 -7.37
C LEU A 56 -1.85 -1.20 -8.06
N LEU A 57 -3.16 -0.91 -8.07
CA LEU A 57 -4.15 -1.66 -8.82
C LEU A 57 -3.94 -1.51 -10.34
N VAL A 58 -3.64 -0.30 -10.81
CA VAL A 58 -3.29 -0.07 -12.22
C VAL A 58 -2.04 -0.85 -12.61
N ILE A 59 -1.00 -0.84 -11.78
CA ILE A 59 0.21 -1.63 -12.00
C ILE A 59 -0.13 -3.13 -12.02
N SER A 60 -0.98 -3.60 -11.10
CA SER A 60 -1.43 -5.00 -11.04
C SER A 60 -2.12 -5.43 -12.34
N TYR A 61 -2.97 -4.57 -12.90
CA TYR A 61 -3.62 -4.78 -14.19
C TYR A 61 -2.62 -4.81 -15.35
N LEU A 62 -1.65 -3.89 -15.40
CA LEU A 62 -0.62 -3.88 -16.43
C LEU A 62 0.26 -5.13 -16.38
N VAL A 63 0.62 -5.58 -15.17
CA VAL A 63 1.36 -6.84 -14.97
C VAL A 63 0.54 -8.02 -15.46
N ASP A 64 -0.77 -8.04 -15.20
CA ASP A 64 -1.64 -9.11 -15.70
C ASP A 64 -1.68 -9.13 -17.23
N LYS A 65 -1.79 -7.96 -17.87
CA LYS A 65 -1.78 -7.81 -19.33
C LYS A 65 -0.43 -8.15 -20.00
N MET A 66 0.69 -7.99 -19.31
CA MET A 66 2.03 -8.29 -19.84
C MET A 66 2.46 -9.75 -19.67
N TYR A 67 1.96 -10.42 -18.63
CA TYR A 67 2.40 -11.76 -18.24
C TYR A 67 1.27 -12.81 -18.26
N GLY A 68 0.06 -12.44 -18.64
CA GLY A 68 -1.08 -13.31 -18.93
C GLY A 68 -1.33 -13.37 -20.43
#